data_AF-A0A957FG70-F1
#
_entry.id   AF-A0A957FG70-F1
#
_cell.length_a   1.000
_cell.length_b   1.000
_cell.length_c   1.000
_cell.angle_alpha   90.00
_cell.angle_beta   90.00
_cell.angle_gamma   90.00
#
_symmetry.space_group_name_H-M   'P 1'
#
loop_
_entity.id
_entity.type
_entity.pdbx_description
1 polymer ?
#
loop_
_entity_poly.entity_id
_entity_poly.type
_entity_poly.pdbx_seq_one_letter_code
_entity_poly.pdbx_strand_id
1 'polypeptide(L)'
;MKSRLALLMTLLIALLALVACGKDPATLSDIPAYEGATALQAGQDPVADTLIQNMEQDASLRANLGVGGSIEQMAYRLPDGATWEQVKSFYDKELGADGWESGMGGPGGDLASSIMESASASNPLFQTSIWSQGKQTLTLVRSANPTNESEVYLIMSLNTN
;
A
#
# COMPACT_ATOMS: atom_id res chain seq x y z
N MET A 1 24.12 23.22 43.03
CA MET A 1 23.14 23.64 41.99
C MET A 1 23.66 23.46 40.55
N LYS A 2 24.87 23.92 40.19
CA LYS A 2 25.39 23.87 38.81
C LYS A 2 25.46 22.45 38.18
N SER A 3 25.80 21.42 38.97
CA SER A 3 25.94 20.04 38.49
C SER A 3 24.62 19.33 38.17
N ARG A 4 23.50 19.73 38.80
CA ARG A 4 22.17 19.14 38.53
C ARG A 4 21.54 19.71 37.25
N LEU A 5 21.86 20.97 36.93
CA LEU A 5 21.40 21.64 35.71
C LEU A 5 22.07 21.05 34.46
N ALA A 6 23.37 20.73 34.53
CA ALA A 6 24.11 20.10 33.44
C ALA A 6 23.59 18.68 33.11
N LEU A 7 23.23 17.89 34.14
CA LEU A 7 22.68 16.55 33.97
C LEU A 7 21.30 16.59 33.29
N LEU A 8 20.43 17.53 33.68
CA LEU A 8 19.11 17.75 33.09
C LEU A 8 19.20 18.18 31.62
N MET A 9 20.16 19.05 31.27
CA MET A 9 20.40 19.47 29.88
C MET A 9 20.88 18.31 29.00
N THR A 10 21.79 17.48 29.54
CA THR A 10 22.32 16.33 28.79
C THR A 10 21.23 15.28 28.53
N LEU A 11 20.35 15.05 29.51
CA LEU A 11 19.22 14.13 29.38
C LEU A 11 18.18 14.66 28.37
N LEU A 12 17.92 15.97 28.35
CA LEU A 12 16.99 16.58 27.40
C LEU A 12 17.50 16.50 25.95
N ILE A 13 18.81 16.71 25.73
CA ILE A 13 19.44 16.56 24.42
C ILE A 13 19.42 15.09 23.96
N ALA A 14 19.64 14.14 24.88
CA ALA A 14 19.52 12.73 24.58
C ALA A 14 18.07 12.33 24.22
N LEU A 15 17.05 12.84 24.93
CA LEU A 15 15.65 12.60 24.57
C LEU A 15 15.28 13.21 23.20
N LEU A 16 15.79 14.39 22.87
CA LEU A 16 15.54 15.03 21.57
C LEU A 16 16.23 14.27 20.41
N ALA A 17 17.36 13.62 20.67
CA ALA A 17 18.05 12.79 19.67
C ALA A 17 17.31 11.47 19.37
N LEU A 18 16.49 10.94 20.29
CA LEU A 18 15.70 9.73 20.04
C LEU A 18 14.44 9.97 19.19
N VAL A 19 13.95 11.22 19.08
CA VAL A 19 12.76 11.55 18.29
C VAL A 19 13.07 11.69 16.79
N ALA A 20 14.36 11.70 16.42
CA ALA A 20 14.80 11.95 15.04
C ALA A 20 15.01 10.68 14.18
N CYS A 21 14.77 9.47 14.70
CA CYS A 21 14.67 8.27 13.87
C CYS A 21 13.26 8.13 13.26
N GLY A 22 12.82 9.16 12.53
CA GLY A 22 11.72 8.97 11.58
C GLY A 22 12.28 8.18 10.40
N LYS A 23 11.83 6.94 10.21
CA LYS A 23 12.14 6.18 9.00
C LYS A 23 11.57 6.97 7.81
N ASP A 24 12.31 7.07 6.71
CA ASP A 24 11.78 7.68 5.49
C ASP A 24 10.49 6.94 5.06
N PRO A 25 9.52 7.63 4.43
CA PRO A 25 8.33 6.97 3.90
C PRO A 25 8.73 5.81 2.99
N ALA A 26 8.02 4.70 3.09
CA ALA A 26 8.24 3.54 2.21
C ALA A 26 8.02 3.94 0.74
N THR A 27 8.74 3.31 -0.16
CA THR A 27 8.53 3.34 -1.60
C THR A 27 7.96 1.99 -2.06
N LEU A 28 7.48 1.87 -3.30
CA LEU A 28 7.06 0.57 -3.80
C LEU A 28 8.20 -0.47 -3.86
N SER A 29 9.46 -0.02 -3.88
CA SER A 29 10.61 -0.93 -3.83
C SER A 29 10.82 -1.58 -2.46
N ASP A 30 10.23 -1.01 -1.41
CA ASP A 30 10.23 -1.56 -0.05
C ASP A 30 9.08 -2.56 0.17
N ILE A 31 8.08 -2.58 -0.73
CA ILE A 31 6.94 -3.49 -0.65
C ILE A 31 7.30 -4.80 -1.36
N PRO A 32 7.25 -5.96 -0.67
CA PRO A 32 7.65 -7.22 -1.27
C PRO A 32 6.66 -7.64 -2.38
N ALA A 33 7.19 -8.13 -3.49
CA ALA A 33 6.36 -8.73 -4.53
C ALA A 33 5.83 -10.09 -4.06
N TYR A 34 4.59 -10.42 -4.46
CA TYR A 34 4.01 -11.73 -4.19
C TYR A 34 4.86 -12.86 -4.80
N GLU A 35 4.98 -13.98 -4.10
CA GLU A 35 5.83 -15.10 -4.53
C GLU A 35 5.44 -15.60 -5.93
N GLY A 36 6.42 -15.67 -6.83
CA GLY A 36 6.21 -16.09 -8.23
C GLY A 36 5.53 -15.05 -9.13
N ALA A 37 5.16 -13.88 -8.61
CA ALA A 37 4.63 -12.80 -9.43
C ALA A 37 5.72 -12.18 -10.31
N THR A 38 5.35 -11.79 -11.52
CA THR A 38 6.27 -11.16 -12.48
C THR A 38 5.85 -9.71 -12.70
N ALA A 39 6.76 -8.77 -12.44
CA ALA A 39 6.50 -7.35 -12.69
C ALA A 39 6.23 -7.08 -14.17
N LEU A 40 5.19 -6.30 -14.44
CA LEU A 40 4.81 -5.87 -15.78
C LEU A 40 5.40 -4.48 -16.05
N GLN A 41 6.09 -4.36 -17.18
CA GLN A 41 6.56 -3.06 -17.67
C GLN A 41 5.45 -2.40 -18.50
N ALA A 42 5.48 -1.07 -18.56
CA ALA A 42 4.56 -0.31 -19.40
C ALA A 42 4.56 -0.82 -20.85
N GLY A 43 3.37 -1.01 -21.41
CA GLY A 43 3.17 -1.50 -22.78
C GLY A 43 3.24 -3.02 -22.94
N GLN A 44 3.52 -3.78 -21.87
CA GLN A 44 3.53 -5.26 -21.94
C GLN A 44 2.12 -5.85 -21.88
N ASP A 45 1.18 -5.16 -21.22
CA ASP A 45 -0.18 -5.65 -21.05
C ASP A 45 -1.19 -4.50 -21.05
N PRO A 46 -2.06 -4.41 -22.08
CA PRO A 46 -2.96 -3.26 -22.24
C PRO A 46 -4.02 -3.17 -21.13
N VAL A 47 -4.37 -4.28 -20.49
CA VAL A 47 -5.34 -4.29 -19.38
C VAL A 47 -4.69 -3.69 -18.14
N ALA A 48 -3.48 -4.15 -17.80
CA ALA A 48 -2.72 -3.60 -16.68
C ALA A 48 -2.40 -2.11 -16.88
N ASP A 49 -1.97 -1.73 -18.09
CA ASP A 49 -1.67 -0.33 -18.45
C ASP A 49 -2.91 0.56 -18.28
N THR A 50 -4.08 0.10 -18.72
CA THR A 50 -5.34 0.84 -18.57
C THR A 50 -5.71 1.04 -17.11
N LEU A 51 -5.52 0.01 -16.27
CA LEU A 51 -5.83 0.11 -14.85
C LEU A 51 -4.89 1.08 -14.13
N ILE A 52 -3.58 1.04 -14.42
CA ILE A 52 -2.60 2.01 -13.93
C ILE A 52 -3.01 3.43 -14.35
N GLN A 53 -3.26 3.66 -15.65
CA GLN A 53 -3.63 4.99 -16.16
C GLN A 53 -4.91 5.54 -15.50
N ASN A 54 -5.92 4.70 -15.26
CA ASN A 54 -7.14 5.11 -14.58
C ASN A 54 -6.85 5.56 -13.14
N MET A 55 -6.00 4.82 -12.42
CA MET A 55 -5.63 5.16 -11.05
C MET A 55 -4.73 6.40 -10.99
N GLU A 56 -3.85 6.61 -11.96
CA GLU A 56 -3.05 7.84 -12.10
C GLU A 56 -3.93 9.07 -12.37
N GLN A 57 -4.91 8.95 -13.25
CA GLN A 57 -5.87 10.03 -13.54
C GLN A 57 -6.67 10.40 -12.28
N ASP A 58 -7.19 9.40 -11.58
CA ASP A 58 -7.91 9.58 -10.31
C ASP A 58 -7.03 10.26 -9.23
N ALA A 59 -5.77 9.83 -9.09
CA ALA A 59 -4.82 10.47 -8.20
C ALA A 59 -4.50 11.93 -8.60
N SER A 60 -4.34 12.19 -9.91
CA SER A 60 -4.12 13.55 -10.43
C SER A 60 -5.32 14.46 -10.13
N LEU A 61 -6.54 13.97 -10.31
CA LEU A 61 -7.77 14.71 -9.97
C LEU A 61 -7.81 15.06 -8.48
N ARG A 62 -7.51 14.10 -7.60
CA ARG A 62 -7.40 14.32 -6.15
C ARG A 62 -6.35 15.38 -5.79
N ALA A 63 -5.16 15.29 -6.38
CA ALA A 63 -4.09 16.26 -6.17
C ALA A 63 -4.51 17.68 -6.60
N ASN A 64 -5.20 17.81 -7.74
CA ASN A 64 -5.71 19.10 -8.23
C ASN A 64 -6.78 19.72 -7.31
N LEU A 65 -7.51 18.90 -6.55
CA LEU A 65 -8.48 19.35 -5.56
C LEU A 65 -7.85 19.66 -4.18
N GLY A 66 -6.51 19.57 -4.06
CA GLY A 66 -5.79 19.78 -2.82
C GLY A 66 -6.00 18.66 -1.79
N VAL A 67 -6.55 17.52 -2.22
CA VAL A 67 -6.88 16.35 -1.41
C VAL A 67 -6.17 15.13 -2.00
N GLY A 68 -4.85 15.12 -2.01
CA GLY A 68 -4.06 14.02 -2.56
C GLY A 68 -2.58 14.13 -2.27
N GLY A 69 -1.91 12.98 -2.30
CA GLY A 69 -0.48 12.82 -2.08
C GLY A 69 0.26 12.43 -3.37
N SER A 70 1.52 12.04 -3.22
CA SER A 70 2.25 11.37 -4.30
C SER A 70 1.81 9.90 -4.39
N ILE A 71 1.69 9.39 -5.63
CA ILE A 71 1.41 7.99 -5.87
C ILE A 71 2.58 7.30 -6.56
N GLU A 72 2.82 6.05 -6.17
CA GLU A 72 3.67 5.10 -6.89
C GLU A 72 2.82 3.89 -7.26
N GLN A 73 2.99 3.36 -8.47
CA GLN A 73 2.21 2.22 -8.97
C GLN A 73 3.09 1.17 -9.64
N MET A 74 2.72 -0.09 -9.47
CA MET A 74 3.36 -1.23 -10.11
C MET A 74 2.32 -2.30 -10.39
N ALA A 75 2.37 -2.88 -11.59
CA ALA A 75 1.55 -4.04 -11.92
C ALA A 75 2.41 -5.31 -11.95
N TYR A 76 1.79 -6.41 -11.56
CA TYR A 76 2.37 -7.75 -11.60
C TYR A 76 1.39 -8.71 -12.25
N ARG A 77 1.91 -9.67 -13.02
CA ARG A 77 1.18 -10.89 -13.38
C ARG A 77 1.38 -11.90 -12.25
N LEU A 78 0.28 -12.41 -11.69
CA LEU A 78 0.31 -13.44 -10.67
C LEU A 78 0.57 -14.82 -11.29
N PRO A 79 1.18 -15.75 -10.53
CA PRO A 79 1.34 -17.13 -11.01
C PRO A 79 -0.01 -17.85 -11.07
N ASP A 80 -0.09 -18.85 -11.95
CA ASP A 80 -1.29 -19.67 -12.12
C ASP A 80 -1.74 -20.29 -10.79
N GLY A 81 -3.04 -20.21 -10.51
CA GLY A 81 -3.64 -20.77 -9.31
C GLY A 81 -3.49 -19.93 -8.04
N ALA A 82 -2.83 -18.76 -8.10
CA ALA A 82 -2.79 -17.82 -6.98
C ALA A 82 -4.20 -17.34 -6.61
N THR A 83 -4.67 -17.68 -5.42
CA THR A 83 -5.96 -17.19 -4.90
C THR A 83 -5.79 -15.86 -4.19
N TRP A 84 -6.88 -15.09 -4.09
CA TRP A 84 -6.84 -13.83 -3.37
C TRP A 84 -6.53 -13.98 -1.89
N GLU A 85 -7.02 -15.04 -1.26
CA GLU A 85 -6.74 -15.34 0.15
C GLU A 85 -5.24 -15.61 0.36
N GLN A 86 -4.57 -16.29 -0.58
CA GLN A 86 -3.13 -16.50 -0.53
C GLN A 86 -2.35 -15.19 -0.69
N VAL A 87 -2.77 -14.35 -1.65
CA VAL A 87 -2.17 -13.03 -1.88
C VAL A 87 -2.35 -12.15 -0.65
N LYS A 88 -3.56 -12.02 -0.11
CA LYS A 88 -3.84 -11.21 1.08
C LYS A 88 -3.06 -11.71 2.30
N SER A 89 -3.05 -13.01 2.54
CA SER A 89 -2.31 -13.63 3.66
C SER A 89 -0.81 -13.33 3.59
N PHE A 90 -0.23 -13.35 2.39
CA PHE A 90 1.15 -12.94 2.18
C PHE A 90 1.38 -11.49 2.63
N TYR A 91 0.57 -10.53 2.16
CA TYR A 91 0.75 -9.12 2.54
C TYR A 91 0.41 -8.83 4.00
N ASP A 92 -0.61 -9.48 4.58
CA ASP A 92 -0.91 -9.36 6.00
C ASP A 92 0.29 -9.76 6.86
N LYS A 93 1.01 -10.82 6.46
CA LYS A 93 2.22 -11.28 7.14
C LYS A 93 3.39 -10.33 6.94
N GLU A 94 3.73 -10.00 5.69
CA GLU A 94 4.92 -9.21 5.39
C GLU A 94 4.77 -7.75 5.85
N LEU A 95 3.63 -7.12 5.56
CA LEU A 95 3.38 -5.73 5.93
C LEU A 95 3.11 -5.57 7.43
N GLY A 96 2.42 -6.53 8.05
CA GLY A 96 2.17 -6.53 9.49
C GLY A 96 3.46 -6.61 10.32
N ALA A 97 4.46 -7.36 9.84
CA ALA A 97 5.79 -7.41 10.46
C ALA A 97 6.52 -6.05 10.40
N ASP A 98 6.23 -5.25 9.37
CA ASP A 98 6.81 -3.92 9.15
C ASP A 98 5.98 -2.78 9.73
N GLY A 99 4.93 -3.09 10.51
CA GLY A 99 4.11 -2.10 11.22
C GLY A 99 3.05 -1.42 10.37
N TRP A 100 2.61 -2.05 9.28
CA TRP A 100 1.42 -1.67 8.55
C TRP A 100 0.17 -2.28 9.20
N GLU A 101 -0.93 -1.55 9.14
CA GLU A 101 -2.22 -1.99 9.66
C GLU A 101 -3.19 -2.21 8.50
N SER A 102 -4.00 -3.26 8.56
CA SER A 102 -5.05 -3.49 7.57
C SER A 102 -6.08 -2.36 7.62
N GLY A 103 -6.49 -1.90 6.44
CA GLY A 103 -7.45 -0.85 6.24
C GLY A 103 -6.85 0.53 6.00
N MET A 104 -7.74 1.50 5.78
CA MET A 104 -7.36 2.89 5.44
C MET A 104 -6.76 3.70 6.59
N GLY A 105 -6.76 3.15 7.82
CA GLY A 105 -6.29 3.85 9.02
C GLY A 105 -7.20 5.01 9.44
N GLY A 106 -6.90 5.59 10.60
CA GLY A 106 -7.64 6.74 11.15
C GLY A 106 -9.07 6.44 11.64
N PRO A 107 -9.78 7.46 12.15
CA PRO A 107 -11.12 7.27 12.72
C PRO A 107 -12.13 6.80 11.67
N GLY A 108 -12.56 5.54 11.76
CA GLY A 108 -13.54 4.94 10.84
C GLY A 108 -12.94 4.17 9.66
N GLY A 109 -11.60 4.11 9.54
CA GLY A 109 -10.91 3.35 8.49
C GLY A 109 -11.30 1.87 8.47
N ASP A 110 -11.43 1.24 9.64
CA ASP A 110 -11.78 -0.18 9.78
C ASP A 110 -13.18 -0.49 9.24
N LEU A 111 -14.15 0.39 9.49
CA LEU A 111 -15.52 0.21 9.00
C LEU A 111 -15.57 0.34 7.47
N ALA A 112 -14.92 1.35 6.92
CA ALA A 112 -14.88 1.51 5.47
C ALA A 112 -14.13 0.37 4.78
N SER A 113 -13.04 -0.11 5.39
CA SER A 113 -12.24 -1.22 4.87
C SER A 113 -13.02 -2.53 4.91
N SER A 114 -13.74 -2.82 5.99
CA SER A 114 -14.58 -4.02 6.08
C SER A 114 -15.74 -4.04 5.07
N ILE A 115 -16.34 -2.87 4.78
CA ILE A 115 -17.35 -2.74 3.72
C ILE A 115 -16.74 -3.00 2.34
N MET A 116 -15.57 -2.41 2.07
CA MET A 116 -14.85 -2.62 0.80
C MET A 116 -14.43 -4.07 0.63
N GLU A 117 -13.88 -4.70 1.66
CA GLU A 117 -13.50 -6.12 1.63
C GLU A 117 -14.71 -7.00 1.38
N SER A 118 -15.83 -6.77 2.06
CA SER A 118 -17.08 -7.53 1.85
C SER A 118 -17.61 -7.36 0.43
N ALA A 119 -17.58 -6.15 -0.13
CA ALA A 119 -17.99 -5.91 -1.51
C ALA A 119 -17.04 -6.62 -2.49
N SER A 120 -15.74 -6.57 -2.24
CA SER A 120 -14.71 -7.20 -3.08
C SER A 120 -14.78 -8.73 -3.05
N ALA A 121 -15.09 -9.33 -1.90
CA ALA A 121 -15.20 -10.78 -1.76
C ALA A 121 -16.33 -11.38 -2.61
N SER A 122 -17.33 -10.57 -2.98
CA SER A 122 -18.42 -11.01 -3.85
C SER A 122 -18.08 -11.04 -5.33
N ASN A 123 -16.97 -10.41 -5.75
CA ASN A 123 -16.55 -10.31 -7.14
C ASN A 123 -15.19 -10.98 -7.38
N PRO A 124 -15.15 -12.24 -7.88
CA PRO A 124 -13.90 -12.96 -8.11
C PRO A 124 -13.05 -12.35 -9.25
N LEU A 125 -13.61 -11.47 -10.08
CA LEU A 125 -12.91 -10.79 -11.17
C LEU A 125 -12.20 -9.50 -10.69
N PHE A 126 -12.60 -8.97 -9.53
CA PHE A 126 -12.05 -7.73 -8.99
C PHE A 126 -12.08 -7.75 -7.47
N GLN A 127 -10.89 -7.83 -6.86
CA GLN A 127 -10.73 -7.87 -5.41
C GLN A 127 -9.77 -6.78 -4.96
N THR A 128 -10.00 -6.23 -3.76
CA THR A 128 -9.16 -5.16 -3.24
C THR A 128 -8.96 -5.29 -1.74
N SER A 129 -7.75 -4.92 -1.30
CA SER A 129 -7.41 -4.78 0.10
C SER A 129 -6.53 -3.55 0.27
N ILE A 130 -6.60 -2.96 1.45
CA ILE A 130 -5.90 -1.72 1.79
C ILE A 130 -5.10 -1.97 3.05
N TRP A 131 -3.90 -1.41 3.12
CA TRP A 131 -3.09 -1.29 4.33
C TRP A 131 -2.65 0.16 4.50
N SER A 132 -2.41 0.58 5.74
CA SER A 132 -1.94 1.92 6.05
C SER A 132 -0.79 1.89 7.04
N GLN A 133 0.10 2.86 6.90
CA GLN A 133 1.21 3.10 7.82
C GLN A 133 1.47 4.60 7.90
N GLY A 134 1.19 5.21 9.04
CA GLY A 134 1.33 6.66 9.22
C GLY A 134 0.46 7.45 8.23
N LYS A 135 1.10 8.15 7.29
CA LYS A 135 0.41 8.91 6.22
C LYS A 135 0.34 8.16 4.88
N GLN A 136 0.81 6.92 4.86
CA GLN A 136 0.85 6.10 3.66
C GLN A 136 -0.32 5.14 3.62
N THR A 137 -0.82 4.89 2.42
CA THR A 137 -1.86 3.90 2.15
C THR A 137 -1.44 3.07 0.95
N LEU A 138 -1.30 1.76 1.15
CA LEU A 138 -1.09 0.78 0.10
C LEU A 138 -2.43 0.18 -0.28
N THR A 139 -2.81 0.29 -1.54
CA THR A 139 -3.98 -0.40 -2.09
C THR A 139 -3.50 -1.49 -3.03
N LEU A 140 -4.00 -2.70 -2.81
CA LEU A 140 -3.86 -3.82 -3.73
C LEU A 140 -5.16 -4.03 -4.48
N VAL A 141 -5.04 -4.22 -5.79
CA VAL A 141 -6.15 -4.55 -6.68
C VAL A 141 -5.79 -5.81 -7.44
N ARG A 142 -6.53 -6.90 -7.21
CA ARG A 142 -6.48 -8.11 -8.04
C ARG A 142 -7.55 -8.00 -9.11
N SER A 143 -7.17 -8.20 -10.36
CA SER A 143 -8.09 -8.22 -11.50
C SER A 143 -7.81 -9.39 -12.42
N ALA A 144 -8.84 -10.14 -12.79
CA ALA A 144 -8.74 -11.15 -13.85
C ALA A 144 -8.83 -10.47 -15.21
N ASN A 145 -8.03 -10.95 -16.19
CA ASN A 145 -8.13 -10.47 -17.56
C ASN A 145 -9.50 -10.86 -18.15
N PRO A 146 -10.30 -9.90 -18.64
CA PRO A 146 -11.64 -10.18 -19.16
C PRO A 146 -11.64 -11.00 -20.46
N THR A 147 -10.49 -11.13 -21.12
CA THR A 147 -10.32 -11.92 -22.35
C THR A 147 -9.61 -13.26 -22.11
N ASN A 148 -8.99 -13.44 -20.94
CA ASN A 148 -8.32 -14.67 -20.54
C ASN A 148 -8.32 -14.79 -19.00
N GLU A 149 -9.36 -15.39 -18.41
CA GLU A 149 -9.51 -15.45 -16.94
C GLU A 149 -8.38 -16.21 -16.20
N SER A 150 -7.55 -16.97 -16.93
CA SER A 150 -6.35 -17.59 -16.36
C SER A 150 -5.24 -16.56 -16.06
N GLU A 151 -5.23 -15.43 -16.75
CA GLU A 151 -4.33 -14.33 -16.49
C GLU A 151 -4.91 -13.42 -15.42
N VAL A 152 -4.21 -13.34 -14.29
CA VAL A 152 -4.59 -12.50 -13.16
C VAL A 152 -3.50 -11.50 -12.89
N TYR A 153 -3.90 -10.24 -12.74
CA TYR A 153 -3.02 -9.13 -12.42
C TYR A 153 -3.18 -8.71 -10.96
N LEU A 154 -2.09 -8.27 -10.37
CA LEU A 154 -2.04 -7.56 -9.11
C LEU A 154 -1.48 -6.17 -9.36
N ILE A 155 -2.27 -5.13 -9.10
CA ILE A 155 -1.83 -3.75 -9.16
C ILE A 155 -1.63 -3.26 -7.74
N MET A 156 -0.44 -2.73 -7.49
CA MET A 156 -0.09 -2.03 -6.25
C MET A 156 -0.15 -0.54 -6.49
N SER A 157 -0.80 0.18 -5.58
CA SER A 157 -0.75 1.64 -5.54
C SER A 157 -0.43 2.10 -4.14
N LEU A 158 0.73 2.73 -3.99
CA LEU A 158 1.18 3.35 -2.76
C LEU A 158 0.92 4.85 -2.83
N ASN A 159 0.10 5.36 -1.93
CA ASN A 159 -0.16 6.79 -1.78
C ASN A 159 0.52 7.32 -0.53
N THR A 160 1.17 8.49 -0.62
CA THR A 160 1.84 9.17 0.48
C THR A 160 1.31 10.60 0.61
N ASN A 161 0.56 10.89 1.69
CA ASN A 161 -0.06 12.20 1.97
C ASN A 161 0.76 13.12 2.87
#